data_AF-A0A9E4HCQ2-F1
#
_entry.id   AF-A0A9E4HCQ2-F1
#
_cell.length_a   1.000
_cell.length_b   1.000
_cell.length_c   1.000
_cell.angle_alpha   90.00
_cell.angle_beta   90.00
_cell.angle_gamma   90.00
#
_symmetry.space_group_name_H-M   'P 1'
#
loop_
_entity.id
_entity.type
_entity.pdbx_description
1 polymer ?
#
loop_
_entity_poly.entity_id
_entity_poly.type
_entity_poly.pdbx_seq_one_letter_code
_entity_poly.pdbx_strand_id
1 'polypeptide(L)'
;MSDDTAARVLAQEGLCHIERAILILLEDHPAGLRNSQIADLLGLRSSIRGRQRNYLTYSVLGGLMDKGKVAQDRETSIFTRVYDP
;
A
#
# COMPACT_ATOMS: atom_id res chain seq x y z
N MET A 1 10.07 -29.83 0.20
CA MET A 1 9.30 -28.57 0.08
C MET A 1 9.17 -28.28 -1.40
N SER A 2 7.96 -28.12 -1.95
CA SER A 2 7.81 -27.78 -3.37
C SER A 2 8.30 -26.35 -3.62
N ASP A 3 8.87 -26.09 -4.80
CA ASP A 3 9.38 -24.77 -5.19
C ASP A 3 8.29 -23.68 -5.10
N ASP A 4 7.03 -24.04 -5.33
CA ASP A 4 5.86 -23.17 -5.17
C ASP A 4 5.70 -22.61 -3.75
N THR A 5 6.12 -23.38 -2.73
CA THR A 5 6.07 -22.93 -1.33
C THR A 5 7.09 -21.84 -1.08
N ALA A 6 8.31 -21.97 -1.64
CA ALA A 6 9.36 -20.96 -1.51
C ALA A 6 8.97 -19.66 -2.23
N ALA A 7 8.44 -19.77 -3.46
CA ALA A 7 7.96 -18.62 -4.22
C ALA A 7 6.85 -17.85 -3.47
N ARG A 8 5.91 -18.58 -2.86
CA ARG A 8 4.84 -17.98 -2.04
C ARG A 8 5.39 -17.24 -0.82
N VAL A 9 6.36 -17.83 -0.11
CA VAL A 9 6.97 -17.17 1.07
C VAL A 9 7.62 -15.85 0.67
N LEU A 10 8.45 -15.85 -0.38
CA LEU A 10 9.10 -14.63 -0.89
C LEU A 10 8.07 -13.55 -1.27
N ALA A 11 6.98 -13.95 -1.92
CA ALA A 11 5.91 -13.01 -2.28
C ALA A 11 5.24 -12.37 -1.04
N GLN A 12 5.01 -13.15 0.02
CA GLN A 12 4.41 -12.64 1.25
C GLN A 12 5.38 -11.74 2.04
N GLU A 13 6.68 -12.05 2.03
CA GLU A 13 7.70 -11.18 2.62
C GLU A 13 7.77 -9.83 1.90
N GLY A 14 7.79 -9.84 0.56
CA GLY A 14 7.74 -8.62 -0.24
C GLY A 14 6.48 -7.79 0.03
N LEU A 15 5.31 -8.43 0.12
CA LEU A 15 4.07 -7.75 0.48
C LEU A 15 4.16 -7.10 1.87
N CYS A 16 4.68 -7.82 2.87
CA CYS A 16 4.87 -7.29 4.22
C CYS A 16 5.78 -6.05 4.24
N HIS A 17 6.84 -6.06 3.44
CA HIS A 17 7.72 -4.88 3.31
C HIS A 17 7.00 -3.68 2.70
N ILE A 18 6.19 -3.88 1.65
CA ILE A 18 5.41 -2.80 1.03
C ILE A 18 4.36 -2.25 2.00
N GLU A 19 3.64 -3.13 2.70
CA GLU A 19 2.67 -2.74 3.73
C GLU A 19 3.33 -1.87 4.79
N ARG A 20 4.48 -2.30 5.34
CA ARG A 20 5.20 -1.54 6.36
C ARG A 20 5.67 -0.18 5.85
N ALA A 21 6.18 -0.11 4.61
CA ALA A 21 6.61 1.15 4.00
C ALA A 21 5.46 2.16 3.86
N ILE A 22 4.27 1.70 3.47
CA ILE A 22 3.07 2.55 3.40
C ILE A 22 2.69 3.07 4.79
N LEU A 23 2.73 2.23 5.83
CA LEU A 23 2.36 2.64 7.18
C LEU A 23 3.33 3.68 7.75
N ILE A 24 4.63 3.50 7.55
CA ILE A 24 5.66 4.50 7.94
C ILE A 24 5.43 5.81 7.20
N LEU A 25 5.18 5.75 5.88
CA LEU A 25 4.90 6.95 5.09
C LEU A 25 3.67 7.70 5.61
N LEU A 26 2.58 6.99 5.94
CA LEU A 26 1.35 7.60 6.45
C LEU A 26 1.48 8.13 7.89
N GLU A 27 2.39 7.57 8.69
CA GLU A 27 2.75 8.10 10.01
C GLU A 27 3.45 9.46 9.89
N ASP A 28 4.34 9.62 8.91
CA ASP A 28 4.99 10.91 8.60
C ASP A 28 4.04 11.94 7.94
N HIS A 29 2.85 11.50 7.49
CA HIS A 29 1.87 12.33 6.78
C HIS A 29 0.48 12.23 7.43
N PRO A 30 0.26 12.84 8.61
CA PRO A 30 -0.99 12.69 9.38
C PRO A 30 -2.23 13.25 8.66
N ALA A 31 -2.06 14.20 7.74
CA ALA A 31 -3.13 14.69 6.88
C ALA A 31 -3.55 13.67 5.79
N GLY A 32 -2.80 12.58 5.64
CA GLY A 32 -3.01 11.53 4.67
C GLY A 32 -2.51 11.86 3.27
N LEU A 33 -2.58 10.87 2.39
CA LEU A 33 -2.10 10.94 1.01
C LEU A 33 -3.08 10.25 0.06
N ARG A 34 -3.17 10.73 -1.19
CA ARG A 34 -3.85 9.99 -2.28
C ARG A 34 -3.00 8.80 -2.72
N ASN A 35 -3.64 7.75 -3.26
CA ASN A 35 -2.93 6.57 -3.76
C ASN A 35 -1.81 6.90 -4.78
N SER A 36 -2.02 7.88 -5.66
CA SER A 36 -0.97 8.31 -6.60
C SER A 36 0.26 8.88 -5.90
N GLN A 37 0.07 9.67 -4.85
CA GLN A 37 1.18 10.26 -4.07
C GLN A 37 1.95 9.16 -3.34
N ILE A 38 1.25 8.18 -2.75
CA ILE A 38 1.89 7.03 -2.09
C ILE A 38 2.72 6.23 -3.11
N ALA A 39 2.15 5.95 -4.30
CA ALA A 39 2.86 5.25 -5.36
C ALA A 39 4.09 6.01 -5.87
N ASP A 40 4.01 7.34 -5.98
CA ASP A 40 5.13 8.20 -6.39
C ASP A 40 6.22 8.25 -5.32
N LEU A 41 5.87 8.53 -4.07
CA LEU A 41 6.82 8.69 -2.95
C LEU A 41 7.56 7.39 -2.60
N LEU A 42 6.90 6.23 -2.76
CA LEU A 42 7.52 4.92 -2.53
C LEU A 42 8.18 4.32 -3.77
N GLY A 43 8.16 5.01 -4.92
CA GLY A 43 8.72 4.48 -6.17
C GLY A 43 8.00 3.24 -6.70
N LEU A 44 6.73 3.03 -6.33
CA LEU A 44 5.90 1.88 -6.73
C LEU A 44 5.05 2.16 -7.98
N ARG A 45 5.19 3.36 -8.55
CA ARG A 45 4.46 3.74 -9.76
C ARG A 45 4.94 2.94 -10.98
N SER A 46 4.00 2.31 -11.67
CA SER A 46 4.28 1.55 -12.89
C SER A 46 4.75 2.45 -14.03
N SER A 47 5.78 1.98 -14.73
CA SER A 47 6.31 2.57 -15.96
C SER A 47 5.58 2.08 -17.23
N ILE A 48 4.68 1.09 -17.11
CA ILE A 48 3.90 0.58 -18.24
C ILE A 48 3.03 1.71 -18.81
N ARG A 49 3.09 1.89 -20.13
CA ARG A 49 2.28 2.90 -20.84
C ARG A 49 0.79 2.60 -20.64
N GLY A 50 0.07 3.52 -20.01
CA GLY A 50 -1.36 3.39 -19.74
C GLY A 50 -1.84 4.40 -18.69
N ARG A 51 -3.16 4.44 -18.48
CA ARG A 51 -3.79 5.31 -17.47
C ARG A 51 -3.58 4.82 -16.05
N GLN A 52 -3.38 3.52 -15.87
CA GLN A 52 -3.38 2.89 -14.57
C GLN A 52 -1.95 2.60 -14.12
N ARG A 53 -1.44 3.44 -13.23
CA ARG A 53 -0.01 3.41 -12.83
C ARG A 53 0.23 3.05 -11.36
N ASN A 54 -0.83 2.81 -10.59
CA ASN A 54 -0.78 2.71 -9.14
C ASN A 54 -1.67 1.58 -8.60
N TYR A 55 -1.91 0.53 -9.40
CA TYR A 55 -2.72 -0.62 -8.99
C TYR A 55 -2.10 -1.42 -7.85
N LEU A 56 -0.77 -1.65 -7.88
CA LEU A 56 -0.09 -2.36 -6.80
C LEU A 56 -0.36 -1.68 -5.46
N THR A 57 -0.12 -0.38 -5.37
CA THR A 57 -0.37 0.41 -4.16
C THR A 57 -1.84 0.38 -3.77
N TYR A 58 -2.77 0.45 -4.73
CA TYR A 58 -4.21 0.39 -4.45
C TYR A 58 -4.61 -0.97 -3.83
N SER A 59 -4.09 -2.07 -4.36
CA SER A 59 -4.33 -3.42 -3.82
C SER A 59 -3.79 -3.59 -2.41
N VAL A 60 -2.58 -3.08 -2.13
CA VAL A 60 -1.99 -3.15 -0.79
C VAL A 60 -2.76 -2.28 0.21
N LEU A 61 -3.20 -1.08 -0.19
CA LEU A 61 -4.03 -0.21 0.63
C LEU A 61 -5.36 -0.90 0.99
N GLY A 62 -6.01 -1.58 0.05
CA GLY A 62 -7.20 -2.39 0.33
C GLY A 62 -6.95 -3.43 1.42
N GLY A 63 -5.85 -4.19 1.31
CA GLY A 63 -5.48 -5.16 2.36
C GLY A 63 -5.18 -4.51 3.72
N LEU A 64 -4.60 -3.31 3.75
CA LEU A 64 -4.37 -2.56 4.98
C LEU A 64 -5.68 -2.01 5.59
N MET A 65 -6.65 -1.64 4.76
CA MET A 65 -8.00 -1.25 5.20
C MET A 65 -8.73 -2.44 5.84
N ASP A 66 -8.68 -3.61 5.20
CA ASP A 66 -9.27 -4.84 5.76
C ASP A 66 -8.64 -5.23 7.10
N LYS A 67 -7.36 -4.91 7.30
CA LYS A 67 -6.63 -5.07 8.56
C LYS A 67 -6.89 -3.97 9.60
N GLY A 68 -7.73 -2.97 9.29
CA GLY A 68 -8.01 -1.84 10.17
C GLY A 68 -6.82 -0.88 10.38
N LYS A 69 -5.80 -0.95 9.53
CA LYS A 69 -4.54 -0.20 9.69
C LYS A 69 -4.51 1.13 8.95
N VAL A 70 -5.37 1.29 7.95
CA VAL A 70 -5.50 2.48 7.10
C VAL A 70 -6.98 2.75 6.88
N ALA A 71 -7.39 4.01 6.86
CA ALA A 71 -8.73 4.44 6.48
C ALA A 71 -8.68 5.25 5.18
N GLN A 72 -9.77 5.24 4.42
CA GLN A 72 -9.94 6.07 3.23
C GLN A 72 -11.12 7.02 3.44
N ASP A 73 -10.88 8.31 3.26
CA ASP A 73 -11.94 9.29 3.06
C ASP A 73 -12.57 9.08 1.68
N ARG A 74 -13.88 8.79 1.65
CA ARG A 74 -14.62 8.47 0.42
C ARG A 74 -14.86 9.69 -0.48
N GLU A 75 -14.86 10.89 0.07
CA GLU A 75 -15.05 12.12 -0.69
C GLU A 75 -13.73 12.58 -1.30
N THR A 76 -12.66 12.59 -0.49
CA THR A 76 -11.37 13.12 -0.94
C THR A 76 -10.45 12.06 -1.53
N SER A 77 -10.74 10.77 -1.32
CA SER A 77 -9.88 9.62 -1.68
C SER A 77 -8.50 9.67 -1.01
N ILE A 78 -8.40 10.33 0.14
CA ILE A 78 -7.19 10.40 0.96
C ILE A 78 -7.14 9.19 1.89
N PHE A 79 -5.96 8.59 2.01
CA PHE A 79 -5.67 7.49 2.92
C PHE A 79 -4.90 8.00 4.13
N THR A 80 -5.31 7.59 5.34
CA THR A 80 -4.68 7.97 6.61
C THR A 80 -4.35 6.73 7.44
N ARG A 81 -3.33 6.84 8.31
CA ARG A 81 -3.00 5.82 9.29
C ARG A 81 -4.10 5.72 10.34
N VAL A 82 -4.49 4.49 10.68
CA VAL A 82 -5.33 4.21 11.85
C VAL A 82 -4.42 3.70 12.96
N TYR A 83 -4.58 4.29 14.14
CA TYR A 83 -3.93 3.85 15.38
C TYR A 83 -4.97 3.16 16.23
N ASP A 84 -4.60 2.03 16.84
CA ASP A 84 -5.47 1.37 17.81
C ASP A 84 -5.71 2.36 18.99
N PRO A 85 -6.96 2.48 19.49
CA PRO A 85 -7.31 3.39 20.58
C PRO A 85 -6.64 3.05 21.91
#